data_AF-A0A3N5R1R4-F1
#
_entry.id   AF-A0A3N5R1R4-F1
#
_cell.length_a   1.000
_cell.length_b   1.000
_cell.length_c   1.000
_cell.angle_alpha   90.00
_cell.angle_beta   90.00
_cell.angle_gamma   90.00
#
_symmetry.space_group_name_H-M   'P 1'
#
loop_
_entity.id
_entity.type
_entity.pdbx_description
1 polymer ?
#
loop_
_entity_poly.entity_id
_entity_poly.type
_entity_poly.pdbx_seq_one_letter_code
_entity_poly.pdbx_strand_id
1 'polypeptide(L)'
;MISLSKNYLRSIADLTEKEIQSLIEHAIEFKKSKDGNSNNQILAGKTLALLFEKPSTRTRLSFETAMFQLGGNTIYLNSNDLQLSRGESIEDTAKTISLYVDCLVARVYSHDTILDLVQNCKIPVINGLSDLYHPC
;
A
#
# COMPACT_ATOMS: atom_id res chain seq x y z
N MET A 1 17.56 5.52 -7.64
CA MET A 1 16.72 4.83 -6.64
C MET A 1 16.02 5.91 -5.85
N ILE A 2 14.68 6.00 -5.93
CA ILE A 2 13.92 6.98 -5.14
C ILE A 2 14.14 6.67 -3.67
N SER A 3 14.47 7.68 -2.89
CA SER A 3 14.43 7.60 -1.43
C SER A 3 13.33 8.53 -0.96
N LEU A 4 12.32 7.97 -0.32
CA LEU A 4 11.32 8.75 0.40
C LEU A 4 11.79 8.97 1.84
N SER A 5 11.47 10.13 2.41
CA SER A 5 11.81 10.52 3.77
C SER A 5 10.98 9.79 4.83
N LYS A 6 9.79 9.30 4.45
CA LYS A 6 8.91 8.48 5.27
C LYS A 6 8.74 7.10 4.64
N ASN A 7 8.58 6.09 5.48
CA ASN A 7 8.28 4.71 5.09
C ASN A 7 6.76 4.45 5.01
N TYR A 8 5.92 5.48 5.10
CA TYR A 8 4.47 5.38 5.02
C TYR A 8 3.90 6.52 4.17
N LEU A 9 2.65 6.39 3.71
CA LEU A 9 1.91 7.42 3.00
C LEU A 9 0.48 7.49 3.54
N ARG A 10 0.21 8.45 4.45
CA ARG A 10 -1.13 8.67 5.03
C ARG A 10 -1.92 9.67 4.19
N SER A 11 -1.23 10.70 3.70
CA SER A 11 -1.75 11.70 2.77
C SER A 11 -0.61 12.27 1.91
N ILE A 12 -0.94 13.05 0.87
CA ILE A 12 0.07 13.74 0.04
C ILE A 12 0.94 14.70 0.87
N ALA A 13 0.44 15.20 2.01
CA ALA A 13 1.21 16.08 2.90
C ALA A 13 2.39 15.38 3.60
N ASP A 14 2.47 14.05 3.56
CA ASP A 14 3.65 13.31 4.02
C ASP A 14 4.83 13.41 3.03
N LEU A 15 4.60 13.96 1.84
CA LEU A 15 5.60 14.10 0.79
C LEU A 15 5.99 15.56 0.59
N THR A 16 7.27 15.80 0.39
CA THR A 16 7.80 17.07 -0.10
C THR A 16 7.51 17.23 -1.60
N GLU A 17 7.51 18.47 -2.08
CA GLU A 17 7.37 18.77 -3.51
C GLU A 17 8.36 17.99 -4.38
N LYS A 18 9.61 17.87 -3.94
CA LYS A 18 10.66 17.10 -4.65
C LYS A 18 10.34 15.61 -4.71
N GLU A 19 9.81 15.03 -3.63
CA GLU A 19 9.41 13.63 -3.60
C GLU A 19 8.20 13.38 -4.52
N ILE A 20 7.21 14.28 -4.52
CA ILE A 20 6.06 14.21 -5.43
C ILE A 20 6.53 14.25 -6.87
N GLN A 21 7.38 15.22 -7.23
CA GLN A 21 7.92 15.32 -8.58
C GLN A 21 8.69 14.06 -8.97
N SER A 22 9.57 13.57 -8.09
CA SER A 22 10.35 12.35 -8.35
C SER A 22 9.45 11.12 -8.53
N LEU A 23 8.38 10.97 -7.74
CA LEU A 23 7.41 9.89 -7.88
C LEU A 23 6.70 9.93 -9.23
N ILE A 24 6.27 11.12 -9.67
CA ILE A 24 5.60 11.31 -10.97
C ILE A 24 6.57 10.99 -12.12
N GLU A 25 7.80 11.49 -12.06
CA GLU A 25 8.83 11.21 -13.06
C GLU A 25 9.10 9.71 -13.19
N HIS A 26 9.28 9.00 -12.07
CA HIS A 26 9.47 7.56 -12.09
C HIS A 26 8.21 6.82 -12.59
N ALA A 27 7.00 7.26 -12.23
CA ALA A 27 5.77 6.66 -12.76
C ALA A 27 5.68 6.80 -14.30
N ILE A 28 6.12 7.93 -14.84
CA ILE A 28 6.22 8.15 -16.30
C ILE A 28 7.27 7.22 -16.92
N GLU A 29 8.43 7.05 -16.29
CA GLU A 29 9.47 6.13 -16.74
C GLU A 29 8.99 4.67 -16.73
N PHE A 30 8.34 4.21 -15.66
CA PHE A 30 7.72 2.89 -15.57
C PHE A 30 6.66 2.67 -16.64
N LYS A 31 5.89 3.70 -16.97
CA LYS A 31 4.89 3.62 -18.04
C LYS A 31 5.54 3.49 -19.42
N LYS A 32 6.64 4.20 -19.69
CA LYS A 32 7.39 4.12 -20.96
C LYS A 32 8.16 2.80 -21.10
N SER A 33 8.71 2.27 -20.00
CA SER A 33 9.52 1.05 -20.02
C SER A 33 8.72 -0.24 -20.14
N LYS A 34 7.39 -0.17 -20.01
CA LYS A 34 6.45 -1.27 -20.26
C LYS A 34 6.37 -1.71 -21.72
N ASP A 35 6.86 -0.90 -22.67
CA ASP A 35 6.76 -1.17 -24.11
C ASP A 35 7.77 -2.20 -24.65
N GLY A 36 8.38 -3.06 -23.81
CA GLY A 36 8.78 -4.38 -24.33
C GLY A 36 10.00 -5.12 -23.79
N ASN A 37 10.69 -4.75 -22.70
CA ASN A 37 11.77 -5.64 -22.22
C ASN A 37 12.36 -5.39 -20.82
N SER A 38 11.65 -4.75 -19.90
CA SER A 38 12.16 -4.61 -18.53
C SER A 38 11.68 -5.77 -17.66
N ASN A 39 12.42 -6.89 -17.70
CA ASN A 39 12.39 -7.99 -16.70
C ASN A 39 12.82 -7.50 -15.29
N ASN A 40 12.49 -6.27 -14.93
CA ASN A 40 12.78 -5.69 -13.63
C ASN A 40 11.74 -6.21 -12.63
N GLN A 41 11.92 -7.48 -12.23
CA GLN A 41 11.25 -8.09 -11.09
C GLN A 41 11.81 -7.51 -9.78
N ILE A 42 11.79 -6.18 -9.64
CA ILE A 42 12.38 -5.45 -8.51
C ILE A 42 11.69 -5.77 -7.19
N LEU A 43 10.48 -6.34 -7.23
CA LEU A 43 9.72 -6.81 -6.08
C LEU A 43 9.60 -8.34 -6.05
N ALA A 44 10.51 -9.07 -6.72
CA ALA A 44 10.55 -10.54 -6.67
C ALA A 44 10.55 -11.04 -5.23
N GLY A 45 9.58 -11.92 -4.92
CA GLY A 45 9.43 -12.52 -3.58
C GLY A 45 8.84 -11.59 -2.53
N LYS A 46 8.51 -10.33 -2.85
CA LYS A 46 7.86 -9.39 -1.94
C LYS A 46 6.35 -9.59 -1.94
N THR A 47 5.73 -9.43 -0.77
CA THR A 47 4.29 -9.59 -0.58
C THR A 47 3.64 -8.29 -0.11
N LEU A 48 2.58 -7.88 -0.80
CA LEU A 48 1.74 -6.73 -0.44
C LEU A 48 0.39 -7.21 0.11
N ALA A 49 0.06 -6.85 1.36
CA ALA A 49 -1.29 -7.03 1.87
C ALA A 49 -2.20 -5.87 1.41
N LEU A 50 -3.42 -6.22 0.99
CA LEU A 50 -4.48 -5.29 0.59
C LEU A 50 -5.62 -5.39 1.60
N LEU A 51 -5.62 -4.55 2.63
CA LEU A 51 -6.67 -4.48 3.66
C LEU A 51 -7.81 -3.55 3.20
N PHE A 52 -8.99 -4.10 2.98
CA PHE A 52 -10.13 -3.35 2.44
C PHE A 52 -11.35 -3.47 3.36
N GLU A 53 -11.78 -2.33 3.90
CA GLU A 53 -13.06 -2.18 4.58
C GLU A 53 -14.20 -1.86 3.61
N LYS A 54 -13.87 -1.19 2.49
CA LYS A 54 -14.79 -0.93 1.39
C LYS A 54 -14.29 -1.61 0.11
N PRO A 55 -15.13 -2.37 -0.61
CA PRO A 55 -14.75 -2.92 -1.89
C PRO A 55 -14.37 -1.80 -2.88
N SER A 56 -13.33 -2.03 -3.69
CA SER A 56 -12.94 -1.14 -4.79
C SER A 56 -12.18 -1.92 -5.86
N THR A 57 -12.87 -2.19 -6.97
CA THR A 57 -12.29 -2.91 -8.10
C THR A 57 -11.07 -2.20 -8.66
N ARG A 58 -11.12 -0.87 -8.81
CA ARG A 58 -10.03 -0.09 -9.42
C ARG A 58 -8.77 -0.14 -8.57
N THR A 59 -8.89 0.13 -7.28
CA THR A 59 -7.75 0.14 -6.34
C THR A 59 -7.15 -1.25 -6.23
N ARG A 60 -7.98 -2.29 -6.07
CA ARG A 60 -7.49 -3.67 -5.99
C ARG A 60 -6.74 -4.05 -7.27
N LEU A 61 -7.39 -3.89 -8.43
CA LEU A 61 -6.82 -4.29 -9.71
C LEU A 61 -5.51 -3.55 -10.01
N SER A 62 -5.42 -2.25 -9.69
CA SER A 62 -4.20 -1.48 -9.94
C SER A 62 -3.03 -1.98 -9.09
N PHE A 63 -3.23 -2.24 -7.80
CA PHE A 63 -2.16 -2.74 -6.93
C PHE A 63 -1.76 -4.18 -7.24
N GLU A 64 -2.74 -5.08 -7.45
CA GLU A 64 -2.46 -6.47 -7.84
C GLU A 64 -1.68 -6.52 -9.16
N THR A 65 -2.10 -5.74 -10.16
CA THR A 65 -1.41 -5.68 -11.46
C THR A 65 0.00 -5.10 -11.32
N ALA A 66 0.18 -4.04 -10.53
CA ALA A 66 1.49 -3.45 -10.29
C ALA A 66 2.45 -4.44 -9.62
N MET A 67 2.02 -5.13 -8.56
CA MET A 67 2.83 -6.14 -7.88
C MET A 67 3.19 -7.29 -8.82
N PHE A 68 2.22 -7.82 -9.56
CA PHE A 68 2.45 -8.89 -10.54
C PHE A 68 3.50 -8.49 -11.59
N GLN A 69 3.37 -7.29 -12.16
CA GLN A 69 4.32 -6.78 -13.16
C GLN A 69 5.73 -6.57 -12.61
N LEU A 70 5.85 -6.29 -11.30
CA LEU A 70 7.13 -6.11 -10.60
C LEU A 70 7.66 -7.42 -9.98
N GLY A 71 7.02 -8.56 -10.24
CA GLY A 71 7.42 -9.89 -9.75
C GLY A 71 7.02 -10.21 -8.30
N GLY A 72 6.22 -9.36 -7.67
CA GLY A 72 5.73 -9.55 -6.32
C GLY A 72 4.37 -10.23 -6.25
N ASN A 73 3.95 -10.53 -5.02
CA ASN A 73 2.69 -11.19 -4.69
C ASN A 73 1.75 -10.24 -3.94
N THR A 74 0.46 -10.56 -3.95
CA THR A 74 -0.55 -9.85 -3.15
C THR A 74 -1.37 -10.81 -2.32
N ILE A 75 -1.81 -10.34 -1.15
CA ILE A 75 -2.80 -11.01 -0.31
C ILE A 75 -3.95 -10.03 -0.10
N TYR A 76 -5.14 -10.40 -0.57
CA TYR A 76 -6.34 -9.60 -0.37
C TYR A 76 -7.00 -9.94 0.97
N LEU A 77 -7.16 -8.93 1.83
CA LEU A 77 -7.75 -9.05 3.16
C LEU A 77 -9.03 -8.20 3.21
N ASN A 78 -10.18 -8.85 3.12
CA ASN A 78 -11.46 -8.20 3.34
C ASN A 78 -11.71 -8.09 4.85
N SER A 79 -12.02 -6.89 5.34
CA SER A 79 -12.30 -6.66 6.76
C SER A 79 -13.39 -7.57 7.35
N ASN A 80 -14.38 -7.95 6.54
CA ASN A 80 -15.46 -8.86 6.95
C ASN A 80 -14.97 -10.29 7.21
N ASP A 81 -13.82 -10.67 6.64
CA ASP A 81 -13.22 -11.99 6.78
C ASP A 81 -12.12 -12.00 7.86
N LEU A 82 -11.75 -10.83 8.40
CA LEU A 82 -10.73 -10.68 9.43
C LEU A 82 -11.32 -10.75 10.85
N GLN A 83 -10.47 -11.07 11.83
CA GLN A 83 -10.84 -11.03 13.25
C GLN A 83 -11.16 -9.61 13.74
N LEU A 84 -10.80 -8.57 12.98
CA LEU A 84 -11.31 -7.20 13.16
C LEU A 84 -12.85 -7.19 13.28
N SER A 85 -13.55 -7.95 12.44
CA SER A 85 -15.02 -8.09 12.49
C SER A 85 -15.54 -8.78 13.76
N ARG A 86 -14.66 -9.47 14.50
CA ARG A 86 -14.93 -10.21 15.73
C ARG A 86 -14.33 -9.56 16.97
N GLY A 87 -13.81 -8.34 16.85
CA GLY A 87 -13.32 -7.52 17.96
C GLY A 87 -11.81 -7.57 18.20
N GLU A 88 -11.01 -8.13 17.30
CA GLU A 88 -9.55 -7.94 17.34
C GLU A 88 -9.22 -6.45 17.18
N SER A 89 -8.24 -5.98 17.94
CA SER A 89 -7.79 -4.59 17.84
C SER A 89 -7.07 -4.35 16.51
N ILE A 90 -7.14 -3.11 15.99
CA ILE A 90 -6.36 -2.73 14.81
C ILE A 90 -4.86 -2.85 15.06
N GLU A 91 -4.43 -2.61 16.31
CA GLU A 91 -3.05 -2.75 16.76
C GLU A 91 -2.56 -4.21 16.63
N ASP A 92 -3.33 -5.19 17.12
CA ASP A 92 -2.94 -6.60 17.05
C ASP A 92 -2.95 -7.12 15.61
N THR A 93 -3.94 -6.67 14.82
CA THR A 93 -3.98 -6.94 13.37
C THR A 93 -2.73 -6.37 12.68
N ALA A 94 -2.37 -5.12 12.96
CA ALA A 94 -1.21 -4.43 12.39
C ALA A 94 0.11 -5.17 12.71
N LYS A 95 0.28 -5.57 13.97
CA LYS A 95 1.45 -6.34 14.42
C LYS A 95 1.52 -7.69 13.72
N THR A 96 0.39 -8.39 13.60
CA THR A 96 0.33 -9.70 12.94
C THR A 96 0.68 -9.58 11.46
N ILE A 97 0.06 -8.65 10.73
CA ILE A 97 0.35 -8.41 9.31
C ILE A 97 1.85 -8.11 9.11
N SER A 98 2.44 -7.28 9.97
CA SER A 98 3.86 -6.89 9.90
C SER A 98 4.85 -8.04 10.00
N LEU A 99 4.44 -9.21 10.49
CA LEU A 99 5.31 -10.39 10.60
C LEU A 99 5.33 -11.24 9.32
N TYR A 100 4.37 -11.06 8.42
CA TYR A 100 4.17 -11.97 7.28
C TYR A 100 4.34 -11.31 5.91
N VAL A 101 4.13 -10.00 5.80
CA VAL A 101 4.18 -9.29 4.50
C VAL A 101 5.18 -8.14 4.52
N ASP A 102 5.57 -7.66 3.34
CA ASP A 102 6.57 -6.61 3.20
C ASP A 102 5.97 -5.20 3.14
N CYS A 103 4.68 -5.07 2.82
CA CYS A 103 3.98 -3.80 2.70
C CYS A 103 2.47 -3.99 2.94
N LEU A 104 1.81 -2.94 3.44
CA LEU A 104 0.36 -2.89 3.63
C LEU A 104 -0.21 -1.70 2.86
N VAL A 105 -1.21 -1.96 2.01
CA VAL A 105 -2.14 -0.93 1.52
C VAL A 105 -3.45 -1.10 2.27
N ALA A 106 -3.93 -0.03 2.89
CA ALA A 106 -5.18 -0.02 3.64
C ALA A 106 -6.18 0.95 3.01
N ARG A 107 -7.39 0.44 2.76
CA ARG A 107 -8.55 1.21 2.31
C ARG A 107 -9.63 1.09 3.39
N VAL A 108 -9.79 2.15 4.16
CA VAL A 108 -10.54 2.15 5.42
C VAL A 108 -11.64 3.22 5.42
N TYR A 109 -12.54 3.15 6.39
CA TYR A 109 -13.55 4.16 6.62
C TYR A 109 -12.95 5.42 7.25
N SER A 110 -12.22 5.27 8.36
CA SER A 110 -11.67 6.40 9.13
C SER A 110 -10.18 6.61 8.86
N HIS A 111 -9.76 7.87 8.73
CA HIS A 111 -8.34 8.20 8.66
C HIS A 111 -7.57 7.83 9.93
N ASP A 112 -8.23 7.83 11.10
CA ASP A 112 -7.58 7.42 12.35
C ASP A 112 -7.11 5.97 12.28
N THR A 113 -7.85 5.08 11.60
CA THR A 113 -7.42 3.70 11.35
C THR A 113 -6.10 3.65 10.57
N ILE A 114 -5.87 4.58 9.61
CA ILE A 114 -4.56 4.69 8.93
C ILE A 114 -3.47 5.13 9.90
N LEU A 115 -3.76 6.10 10.79
CA LEU A 115 -2.80 6.58 11.78
C LEU A 115 -2.39 5.45 12.73
N ASP A 116 -3.36 4.68 13.23
CA ASP A 116 -3.14 3.53 14.10
C ASP A 116 -2.34 2.43 13.38
N LEU A 117 -2.67 2.13 12.12
CA LEU A 117 -1.91 1.18 11.32
C LEU A 117 -0.45 1.64 11.15
N VAL A 118 -0.22 2.92 10.83
CA VAL A 118 1.14 3.47 10.70
C VAL A 118 1.92 3.42 12.01
N GLN A 119 1.26 3.67 13.14
CA GLN A 119 1.88 3.65 14.45
C GLN A 119 2.29 2.21 14.87
N ASN A 120 1.51 1.21 14.49
CA ASN A 120 1.66 -0.16 14.98
C ASN A 120 2.29 -1.14 13.98
N CYS A 121 2.26 -0.83 12.68
CA CYS A 121 2.95 -1.62 11.66
C CYS A 121 4.45 -1.30 11.62
N LYS A 122 5.28 -2.34 11.54
CA LYS A 122 6.74 -2.19 11.35
C LYS A 122 7.16 -2.14 9.87
N ILE A 123 6.21 -2.35 8.98
CA ILE A 123 6.38 -2.35 7.52
C ILE A 123 5.76 -1.08 6.93
N PRO A 124 6.09 -0.73 5.67
CA PRO A 124 5.43 0.37 4.99
C PRO A 124 3.92 0.25 4.93
N VAL A 125 3.22 1.35 5.20
CA VAL A 125 1.76 1.45 5.13
C VAL A 125 1.36 2.56 4.16
N ILE A 126 0.49 2.23 3.22
CA ILE A 126 -0.01 3.12 2.19
C ILE A 126 -1.53 3.27 2.36
N ASN A 127 -1.99 4.51 2.51
CA ASN A 127 -3.41 4.84 2.49
C ASN A 127 -3.96 4.75 1.06
N GLY A 128 -4.74 3.72 0.77
CA GLY A 128 -5.42 3.55 -0.51
C GLY A 128 -6.74 4.35 -0.62
N LEU A 129 -7.35 4.72 0.50
CA LEU A 129 -8.44 5.70 0.68
C LEU A 129 -8.88 5.67 2.16
N SER A 130 -9.14 6.85 2.71
CA SER A 130 -9.91 7.07 3.95
C SER A 130 -10.99 8.13 3.72
N ASP A 131 -11.78 8.45 4.74
CA ASP A 131 -12.73 9.58 4.72
C ASP A 131 -12.08 10.94 4.44
N LEU A 132 -10.87 11.18 4.94
CA LEU A 132 -10.16 12.45 4.75
C LEU A 132 -9.30 12.51 3.48
N TYR A 133 -8.68 11.41 3.06
CA TYR A 133 -7.65 11.45 2.02
C TYR A 133 -7.70 10.28 1.05
N HIS A 134 -7.25 10.55 -0.19
CA HIS A 134 -7.05 9.56 -1.26
C HIS A 134 -5.73 9.88 -2.00
N PRO A 135 -4.56 9.54 -1.42
CA PRO A 135 -3.28 9.96 -1.99
C PRO A 135 -2.83 9.15 -3.20
N CYS A 136 -3.36 7.93 -3.41
CA CYS A 136 -3.07 7.10 -4.58
C CYS A 136 -3.95 7.41 -5.79
#